data_AF-A0A1B6LV70-F1
#
_entry.id   AF-A0A1B6LV70-F1
#
_cell.length_a   1.000
_cell.length_b   1.000
_cell.length_c   1.000
_cell.angle_alpha   90.00
_cell.angle_beta   90.00
_cell.angle_gamma   90.00
#
_symmetry.space_group_name_H-M   'P 1'
#
loop_
_entity.id
_entity.type
_entity.pdbx_description
1 polymer ?
#
loop_
_entity_poly.entity_id
_entity_poly.type
_entity_poly.pdbx_seq_one_letter_code
_entity_poly.pdbx_strand_id
1 'polypeptide(L)'
;MAQPNSNTPKQLQTQLSAHSIDGYAIVEKIGAGSYSTVYKAFKTIGPRDTVAIKCVEKSKLSPTGVENIITEIRMLKMLRHEYIVQMKDFQWDERFIYIVMEYCDGGDLSAFIHKRRKLPETVCRKFMQQLALALKFLRLNNVCHLDLKPQNLLLVTQPTLTLKVGDFGFAQFLSNEAYHSSLRGSPLYMAPEMLIKRHYDAKVDLWSVGVIAYECLFGRAPYSSATIRQLHDKIRAQAPIEIPEHCVSRECQDLLGRLLKHDPEQRINYEELFVHPFLDLEHLPSEESYRKGVALVHEAVRQDAAREFAQAFVLYCQALQYFVPYIQAEKDPEKKTGLTSKVAEYTKRAEELKSVLHPPKVTKESSVTTPSVSSEAAAEPRPSPTPAVPDLNTLCSTTPALSNALDIGTSAQMYLAEGQYQLALDKFQSSLGVLVPLLATEPLGLRKDLLYRQIQDWLKQAESIKALLSYMKMNQSPPESIAENKEACCIQ
;
A
#
# COMPACT_ATOMS: atom_id res chain seq x y z
N MET A 1 18.16 -37.37 -3.32
CA MET A 1 17.61 -37.38 -4.70
C MET A 1 16.28 -38.13 -4.65
N ALA A 2 15.16 -37.40 -4.67
CA ALA A 2 13.82 -37.99 -4.71
C ALA A 2 13.22 -37.69 -6.09
N GLN A 3 12.70 -38.72 -6.75
CA GLN A 3 12.18 -38.64 -8.11
C GLN A 3 10.90 -37.78 -8.19
N PRO A 4 10.67 -37.07 -9.31
CA PRO A 4 9.42 -36.34 -9.52
C PRO A 4 8.31 -37.34 -9.90
N ASN A 5 7.22 -37.35 -9.11
CA ASN A 5 5.99 -38.08 -9.46
C ASN A 5 5.35 -37.47 -10.71
N SER A 6 5.56 -38.11 -11.86
CA SER A 6 4.84 -37.81 -13.10
C SER A 6 3.50 -38.56 -13.10
N ASN A 7 2.42 -37.90 -12.64
CA ASN A 7 1.07 -38.42 -12.85
C ASN A 7 0.72 -38.38 -14.34
N THR A 8 0.18 -39.47 -14.86
CA THR A 8 -0.22 -39.60 -16.27
C THR A 8 -1.51 -38.83 -16.56
N PRO A 9 -1.72 -38.32 -17.80
CA PRO A 9 -2.91 -37.51 -18.16
C PRO A 9 -4.26 -38.16 -17.83
N LYS A 10 -4.35 -39.50 -17.88
CA LYS A 10 -5.56 -40.25 -17.53
C LYS A 10 -5.91 -40.18 -16.04
N GLN A 11 -4.95 -40.09 -15.13
CA GLN A 11 -5.21 -39.98 -13.69
C GLN A 11 -5.72 -38.59 -13.30
N LEU A 12 -5.26 -37.52 -13.97
CA LEU A 12 -5.84 -36.18 -13.82
C LEU A 12 -7.29 -36.15 -14.32
N GLN A 13 -7.56 -36.78 -15.47
CA GLN A 13 -8.91 -36.79 -16.07
C GLN A 13 -9.94 -37.57 -15.22
N THR A 14 -9.50 -38.61 -14.50
CA THR A 14 -10.36 -39.42 -13.61
C THR A 14 -10.67 -38.73 -12.28
N GLN A 15 -9.82 -37.81 -11.79
CA GLN A 15 -10.12 -36.98 -10.61
C GLN A 15 -11.02 -35.78 -10.95
N LEU A 16 -10.87 -35.21 -12.16
CA LEU A 16 -11.70 -34.11 -12.65
C LEU A 16 -13.15 -34.54 -12.93
N SER A 17 -13.38 -35.81 -13.28
CA SER A 17 -14.72 -36.37 -13.56
C SER A 17 -15.55 -36.70 -12.32
N ALA A 18 -15.04 -36.50 -11.10
CA ALA A 18 -15.73 -36.92 -9.86
C ALA A 18 -16.76 -35.90 -9.34
N HIS A 19 -16.78 -34.68 -9.87
CA HIS A 19 -17.72 -33.63 -9.43
C HIS A 19 -18.42 -33.05 -10.67
N SER A 20 -19.67 -33.47 -10.90
CA SER A 20 -20.56 -32.76 -11.82
C SER A 20 -21.29 -31.71 -10.99
N ILE A 21 -21.06 -30.44 -11.28
CA ILE A 21 -21.69 -29.32 -10.57
C ILE A 21 -22.52 -28.55 -11.60
N ASP A 22 -23.83 -28.52 -11.39
CA ASP A 22 -24.75 -27.94 -12.36
C ASP A 22 -24.41 -26.47 -12.62
N GLY A 23 -24.24 -26.14 -13.90
CA GLY A 23 -23.87 -24.79 -14.33
C GLY A 23 -22.36 -24.47 -14.28
N TYR A 24 -21.49 -25.43 -13.96
CA TYR A 24 -20.05 -25.21 -13.84
C TYR A 24 -19.20 -26.30 -14.52
N ALA A 25 -18.19 -25.87 -15.27
CA ALA A 25 -17.17 -26.73 -15.86
C ALA A 25 -15.88 -26.64 -15.04
N ILE A 26 -15.53 -27.73 -14.35
CA ILE A 26 -14.31 -27.82 -13.53
C ILE A 26 -13.08 -27.88 -14.43
N VAL A 27 -12.05 -27.12 -14.07
CA VAL A 27 -10.81 -26.97 -14.86
C VAL A 27 -9.64 -27.67 -14.18
N GLU A 28 -9.28 -27.20 -12.98
CA GLU A 28 -8.09 -27.67 -12.27
C GLU A 28 -8.29 -27.55 -10.76
N LYS A 29 -7.60 -28.41 -10.02
CA LYS A 29 -7.52 -28.31 -8.56
C LYS A 29 -6.54 -27.20 -8.19
N ILE A 30 -6.98 -26.25 -7.38
CA ILE A 30 -6.17 -25.09 -6.95
C ILE A 30 -5.84 -25.12 -5.45
N GLY A 31 -6.53 -25.93 -4.65
CA GLY A 31 -6.27 -26.04 -3.22
C GLY A 31 -6.79 -27.33 -2.60
N ALA A 32 -6.26 -27.70 -1.45
CA ALA A 32 -6.74 -28.81 -0.64
C ALA A 32 -6.60 -28.48 0.85
N GLY A 33 -7.64 -28.76 1.62
CA GLY A 33 -7.64 -28.70 3.08
C GLY A 33 -8.02 -30.06 3.68
N SER A 34 -8.21 -30.10 5.00
CA SER A 34 -8.46 -31.34 5.75
C SER A 34 -9.72 -32.09 5.31
N TYR A 35 -10.79 -31.37 4.97
CA TYR A 35 -12.09 -31.92 4.57
C TYR A 35 -12.63 -31.32 3.26
N SER A 36 -11.84 -30.47 2.60
CA SER A 36 -12.27 -29.76 1.39
C SER A 36 -11.21 -29.78 0.30
N THR A 37 -11.65 -29.69 -0.95
CA THR A 37 -10.80 -29.46 -2.11
C THR A 37 -11.36 -28.28 -2.89
N VAL A 38 -10.48 -27.37 -3.31
CA VAL A 38 -10.88 -26.18 -4.07
C VAL A 38 -10.48 -26.36 -5.53
N TYR A 39 -11.43 -26.15 -6.42
CA TYR A 39 -11.23 -26.23 -7.86
C TYR A 39 -11.49 -24.88 -8.52
N LYS A 40 -10.73 -24.57 -9.56
CA LYS A 40 -11.08 -23.51 -10.53
C LYS A 40 -12.11 -24.07 -11.50
N ALA A 41 -13.13 -23.28 -11.79
CA ALA A 41 -14.17 -23.65 -12.74
C ALA A 41 -14.62 -22.44 -13.58
N PHE A 42 -15.26 -22.72 -14.72
CA PHE A 42 -15.97 -21.72 -15.51
C PHE A 42 -17.47 -21.92 -15.40
N LYS A 43 -18.23 -20.83 -15.31
CA LYS A 43 -19.68 -20.90 -15.44
C LYS A 43 -20.06 -21.32 -16.87
N THR A 44 -20.95 -22.30 -17.02
CA THR A 44 -21.40 -22.80 -18.33
C THR A 44 -22.66 -22.11 -18.84
N ILE A 45 -23.39 -21.42 -17.96
CA ILE A 45 -24.62 -20.69 -18.28
C ILE A 45 -24.42 -19.19 -18.06
N GLY A 46 -24.71 -18.39 -19.08
CA GLY A 46 -24.59 -16.93 -19.03
C GLY A 46 -23.18 -16.42 -19.36
N PRO A 47 -22.78 -15.23 -18.87
CA PRO A 47 -21.48 -14.66 -19.18
C PRO A 47 -20.35 -15.55 -18.62
N ARG A 48 -19.27 -15.69 -19.40
CA ARG A 48 -18.11 -16.49 -19.03
C ARG A 48 -17.43 -15.86 -17.81
N ASP A 49 -17.64 -16.49 -16.66
CA ASP A 49 -17.10 -16.06 -15.37
C ASP A 49 -16.24 -17.18 -14.78
N THR A 50 -15.10 -16.80 -14.20
CA THR A 50 -14.16 -17.73 -13.55
C THR A 50 -14.45 -17.74 -12.05
N VAL A 51 -14.56 -18.93 -11.48
CA VAL A 51 -14.91 -19.12 -10.07
C VAL A 51 -13.98 -20.11 -9.39
N ALA A 52 -13.91 -20.02 -8.06
CA ALA A 52 -13.33 -21.02 -7.20
C ALA A 52 -14.46 -21.79 -6.50
N ILE A 53 -14.46 -23.12 -6.59
CA ILE A 53 -15.47 -23.97 -5.97
C ILE A 53 -14.80 -24.79 -4.87
N LYS A 54 -15.18 -24.51 -3.61
CA LYS A 54 -14.79 -25.30 -2.44
C LYS A 54 -15.76 -26.46 -2.29
N CYS A 55 -15.30 -27.67 -2.61
CA CYS A 55 -16.02 -28.92 -2.46
C CYS A 55 -15.71 -29.52 -1.09
N VAL A 56 -16.71 -29.66 -0.24
CA VAL A 56 -16.60 -30.21 1.12
C VAL A 56 -17.27 -31.57 1.17
N GLU A 57 -16.54 -32.62 1.55
CA GLU A 57 -17.11 -33.96 1.66
C GLU A 57 -17.80 -34.15 3.01
N LYS A 58 -19.12 -34.37 2.99
CA LYS A 58 -19.95 -34.41 4.21
C LYS A 58 -19.50 -35.51 5.20
N SER A 59 -19.06 -36.65 4.68
CA SER A 59 -18.60 -37.79 5.51
C SER A 59 -17.28 -37.54 6.24
N LYS A 60 -16.49 -36.53 5.83
CA LYS A 60 -15.23 -36.16 6.48
C LYS A 60 -15.39 -35.08 7.55
N LEU A 61 -16.59 -34.52 7.71
CA LEU A 61 -16.84 -33.46 8.67
C LEU A 61 -17.02 -34.02 10.08
N SER A 62 -16.25 -33.50 11.03
CA SER A 62 -16.56 -33.62 12.45
C SER A 62 -17.72 -32.69 12.81
N PRO A 63 -18.38 -32.85 13.98
CA PRO A 63 -19.41 -31.91 14.43
C PRO A 63 -18.97 -30.45 14.41
N THR A 64 -17.75 -30.16 14.90
CA THR A 64 -17.15 -28.82 14.82
C THR A 64 -16.88 -28.38 13.39
N GLY A 65 -16.50 -29.31 12.50
CA GLY A 65 -16.34 -29.03 11.07
C GLY A 65 -17.67 -28.61 10.41
N VAL A 66 -18.78 -29.25 10.77
CA VAL A 66 -20.12 -28.86 10.31
C VAL A 66 -20.47 -27.44 10.77
N GLU A 67 -20.27 -27.13 12.06
CA GLU A 67 -20.52 -25.79 12.60
C GLU A 67 -19.69 -24.71 11.91
N ASN A 68 -18.40 -24.98 11.66
CA ASN A 68 -17.51 -24.05 10.97
C ASN A 68 -17.97 -23.80 9.52
N ILE A 69 -18.40 -24.83 8.80
CA ILE A 69 -18.94 -24.67 7.43
C ILE A 69 -20.24 -23.87 7.44
N ILE A 70 -21.17 -24.14 8.37
CA ILE A 70 -22.41 -23.37 8.50
C ILE A 70 -22.09 -21.89 8.78
N THR A 71 -21.11 -21.64 9.65
CA THR A 71 -20.63 -20.29 9.97
C THR A 71 -20.04 -19.62 8.74
N GLU A 72 -19.16 -20.28 8.01
CA GLU A 72 -18.54 -19.76 6.79
C GLU A 72 -19.61 -19.37 5.76
N ILE A 73 -20.57 -20.26 5.46
CA ILE A 73 -21.66 -19.98 4.52
C ILE A 73 -22.51 -18.80 5.00
N ARG A 74 -22.84 -18.73 6.29
CA ARG A 74 -23.64 -17.64 6.86
C ARG A 74 -22.91 -16.31 6.70
N MET A 75 -21.62 -16.25 7.05
CA MET A 75 -20.81 -15.04 6.95
C MET A 75 -20.67 -14.60 5.50
N LEU A 76 -20.31 -15.51 4.59
CA LEU A 76 -20.15 -15.19 3.17
C LEU A 76 -21.45 -14.76 2.47
N LYS A 77 -22.62 -15.19 2.97
CA LYS A 77 -23.92 -14.69 2.49
C LYS A 77 -24.18 -13.24 2.89
N MET A 78 -23.77 -12.86 4.10
CA MET A 78 -24.06 -11.56 4.71
C MET A 78 -23.02 -10.49 4.36
N LEU A 79 -21.76 -10.89 4.23
CA LEU A 79 -20.63 -9.97 4.06
C LEU A 79 -20.34 -9.75 2.58
N ARG A 80 -20.51 -8.50 2.13
CA ARG A 80 -20.16 -8.06 0.77
C ARG A 80 -19.30 -6.81 0.87
N HIS A 81 -18.02 -6.97 0.50
CA HIS A 81 -17.03 -5.91 0.57
C HIS A 81 -15.94 -6.15 -0.47
N GLU A 82 -15.31 -5.09 -0.98
CA GLU A 82 -14.28 -5.17 -2.03
C GLU A 82 -13.11 -6.09 -1.63
N TYR A 83 -12.69 -6.02 -0.38
CA TYR A 83 -11.57 -6.78 0.17
C TYR A 83 -11.99 -8.04 0.96
N ILE A 84 -13.18 -8.58 0.69
CA ILE A 84 -13.64 -9.87 1.23
C ILE A 84 -14.00 -10.78 0.04
N VAL A 85 -13.63 -12.05 0.12
CA VAL A 85 -13.99 -13.05 -0.89
C VAL A 85 -15.52 -13.18 -0.97
N GLN A 86 -16.08 -12.90 -2.13
CA GLN A 86 -17.51 -13.01 -2.37
C GLN A 86 -17.93 -14.45 -2.67
N MET A 87 -18.95 -14.94 -1.97
CA MET A 87 -19.69 -16.13 -2.40
C MET A 87 -20.70 -15.76 -3.49
N LYS A 88 -20.58 -16.43 -4.64
CA LYS A 88 -21.40 -16.21 -5.83
C LYS A 88 -22.59 -17.16 -5.90
N ASP A 89 -22.40 -18.41 -5.46
CA ASP A 89 -23.43 -19.45 -5.49
C ASP A 89 -23.17 -20.49 -4.38
N PHE A 90 -24.18 -21.27 -4.05
CA PHE A 90 -24.13 -22.31 -3.03
C PHE A 90 -25.02 -23.50 -3.43
N GLN A 91 -24.42 -24.69 -3.54
CA GLN A 91 -25.09 -25.92 -3.94
C GLN A 91 -24.72 -27.08 -3.02
N TRP A 92 -25.50 -28.17 -3.05
CA TRP A 92 -25.19 -29.40 -2.33
C TRP A 92 -25.86 -30.60 -3.01
N ASP A 93 -25.30 -31.79 -2.80
CA ASP A 93 -25.90 -33.07 -3.16
C ASP A 93 -25.88 -34.04 -1.96
N GLU A 94 -26.05 -35.35 -2.16
CA GLU A 94 -26.00 -36.32 -1.05
C GLU A 94 -24.64 -36.40 -0.35
N ARG A 95 -23.53 -36.16 -1.06
CA ARG A 95 -22.17 -36.41 -0.60
C ARG A 95 -21.36 -35.14 -0.32
N PHE A 96 -21.63 -34.05 -1.03
CA PHE A 96 -20.82 -32.84 -1.01
C PHE A 96 -21.63 -31.57 -0.75
N ILE A 97 -20.94 -30.57 -0.21
CA ILE A 97 -21.36 -29.17 -0.16
C ILE A 97 -20.43 -28.38 -1.09
N TYR A 98 -21.00 -27.50 -1.91
CA TYR A 98 -20.27 -26.70 -2.89
C TYR A 98 -20.46 -25.22 -2.58
N ILE A 99 -19.36 -24.55 -2.21
CA ILE A 99 -19.33 -23.11 -1.99
C ILE A 99 -18.64 -22.48 -3.19
N VAL A 100 -19.41 -21.78 -4.04
CA VAL A 100 -18.88 -21.12 -5.24
C VAL A 100 -18.51 -19.69 -4.89
N MET A 101 -17.26 -19.34 -5.10
CA MET A 101 -16.64 -18.07 -4.71
C MET A 101 -16.04 -17.38 -5.93
N GLU A 102 -15.81 -16.08 -5.80
CA GLU A 102 -14.94 -15.38 -6.76
C GLU A 102 -13.53 -16.01 -6.80
N TYR A 103 -12.95 -16.07 -7.99
CA TYR A 103 -11.62 -16.63 -8.19
C TYR A 103 -10.55 -15.56 -7.96
N CYS A 104 -9.64 -15.83 -7.02
CA CYS A 104 -8.46 -15.01 -6.76
C CYS A 104 -7.25 -15.63 -7.49
N ASP A 105 -6.83 -15.01 -8.59
CA ASP A 105 -5.81 -15.52 -9.51
C ASP A 105 -4.37 -15.39 -9.00
N GLY A 106 -4.13 -14.56 -7.99
CA GLY A 106 -2.83 -14.32 -7.38
C GLY A 106 -2.42 -15.32 -6.29
N GLY A 107 -3.27 -16.29 -5.96
CA GLY A 107 -3.05 -17.22 -4.85
C GLY A 107 -3.18 -16.55 -3.49
N ASP A 108 -2.55 -17.12 -2.46
CA ASP A 108 -2.55 -16.57 -1.10
C ASP A 108 -1.31 -15.72 -0.78
N LEU A 109 -1.44 -14.85 0.23
CA LEU A 109 -0.38 -13.95 0.67
C LEU A 109 0.82 -14.70 1.25
N SER A 110 0.63 -15.89 1.84
CA SER A 110 1.76 -16.69 2.37
C SER A 110 2.70 -17.10 1.23
N ALA A 111 2.15 -17.67 0.15
CA ALA A 111 2.91 -18.02 -1.04
C ALA A 111 3.55 -16.78 -1.68
N PHE A 112 2.84 -15.65 -1.67
CA PHE A 112 3.33 -14.38 -2.22
C PHE A 112 4.55 -13.83 -1.47
N ILE A 113 4.53 -13.87 -0.14
CA ILE A 113 5.66 -13.49 0.74
C ILE A 113 6.81 -14.47 0.52
N HIS A 114 6.55 -15.77 0.59
CA HIS A 114 7.59 -16.81 0.48
C HIS A 114 8.37 -16.71 -0.83
N LYS A 115 7.66 -16.51 -1.95
CA LYS A 115 8.29 -16.32 -3.28
C LYS A 115 9.22 -15.10 -3.34
N ARG A 116 8.96 -14.06 -2.54
CA ARG A 116 9.72 -12.80 -2.51
C ARG A 116 10.67 -12.69 -1.33
N ARG A 117 10.64 -13.64 -0.40
CA ARG A 117 11.32 -13.65 0.90
C ARG A 117 10.82 -12.57 1.87
N LYS A 118 10.63 -11.34 1.41
CA LYS A 118 10.01 -10.22 2.13
C LYS A 118 9.40 -9.24 1.13
N LEU A 119 8.56 -8.34 1.61
CA LEU A 119 7.88 -7.33 0.81
C LEU A 119 8.44 -5.94 1.11
N PRO A 120 8.54 -5.06 0.10
CA PRO A 120 8.78 -3.65 0.33
C PRO A 120 7.68 -3.05 1.22
N GLU A 121 8.03 -2.08 2.06
CA GLU A 121 7.09 -1.42 2.96
C GLU A 121 5.90 -0.82 2.23
N THR A 122 6.10 -0.27 1.03
CA THR A 122 5.03 0.28 0.18
C THR A 122 3.99 -0.77 -0.22
N VAL A 123 4.43 -2.01 -0.48
CA VAL A 123 3.53 -3.14 -0.79
C VAL A 123 2.83 -3.62 0.48
N CYS A 124 3.56 -3.72 1.60
CA CYS A 124 2.99 -4.05 2.90
C CYS A 124 1.90 -3.04 3.31
N ARG A 125 2.17 -1.73 3.18
CA ARG A 125 1.22 -0.64 3.43
C ARG A 125 -0.07 -0.84 2.63
N LYS A 126 0.03 -1.11 1.32
CA LYS A 126 -1.15 -1.36 0.46
C LYS A 126 -1.99 -2.55 0.96
N PHE A 127 -1.36 -3.65 1.33
CA PHE A 127 -2.08 -4.80 1.90
C PHE A 127 -2.70 -4.49 3.25
N MET A 128 -2.00 -3.74 4.11
CA MET A 128 -2.54 -3.34 5.42
C MET A 128 -3.69 -2.34 5.29
N GLN A 129 -3.66 -1.44 4.30
CA GLN A 129 -4.78 -0.56 3.96
C GLN A 129 -6.02 -1.36 3.55
N GLN A 130 -5.86 -2.31 2.62
CA GLN A 130 -6.96 -3.17 2.14
C GLN A 130 -7.52 -4.04 3.27
N LEU A 131 -6.65 -4.63 4.10
CA LEU A 131 -7.04 -5.41 5.26
C LEU A 131 -7.75 -4.55 6.32
N ALA A 132 -7.26 -3.34 6.60
CA ALA A 132 -7.89 -2.43 7.55
C ALA A 132 -9.28 -1.99 7.08
N LEU A 133 -9.48 -1.75 5.78
CA LEU A 133 -10.81 -1.47 5.21
C LEU A 133 -11.75 -2.68 5.35
N ALA A 134 -11.26 -3.91 5.12
CA ALA A 134 -12.03 -5.12 5.39
C ALA A 134 -12.42 -5.24 6.88
N LEU A 135 -11.48 -5.00 7.79
CA LEU A 135 -11.71 -5.06 9.24
C LEU A 135 -12.69 -3.99 9.71
N LYS A 136 -12.62 -2.78 9.15
CA LYS A 136 -13.60 -1.71 9.41
C LYS A 136 -15.01 -2.17 9.06
N PHE A 137 -15.18 -2.79 7.89
CA PHE A 137 -16.46 -3.37 7.49
C PHE A 137 -16.91 -4.50 8.43
N LEU A 138 -16.01 -5.42 8.80
CA LEU A 138 -16.33 -6.51 9.73
C LEU A 138 -16.77 -5.99 11.09
N ARG A 139 -16.06 -5.02 11.66
CA ARG A 139 -16.39 -4.41 12.96
C ARG A 139 -17.72 -3.67 12.94
N LEU A 140 -18.05 -2.95 11.87
CA LEU A 140 -19.38 -2.34 11.72
C LEU A 140 -20.52 -3.37 11.73
N ASN A 141 -20.23 -4.63 11.38
CA ASN A 141 -21.16 -5.75 11.43
C ASN A 141 -20.99 -6.62 12.70
N ASN A 142 -20.22 -6.16 13.69
CA ASN A 142 -19.85 -6.89 14.90
C ASN A 142 -19.20 -8.25 14.64
N VAL A 143 -18.50 -8.43 13.52
CA VAL A 143 -17.82 -9.68 13.16
C VAL A 143 -16.34 -9.59 13.54
N CYS A 144 -15.82 -10.68 14.11
CA CYS A 144 -14.38 -10.96 14.24
C CYS A 144 -14.05 -12.20 13.42
N HIS A 145 -12.89 -12.21 12.78
CA HIS A 145 -12.48 -13.31 11.92
C HIS A 145 -11.85 -14.47 12.71
N LEU A 146 -11.02 -14.17 13.73
CA LEU A 146 -10.40 -15.13 14.66
C LEU A 146 -9.40 -16.15 14.05
N ASP A 147 -9.10 -16.03 12.75
CA ASP A 147 -8.10 -16.85 12.05
C ASP A 147 -7.45 -16.08 10.89
N LEU A 148 -7.16 -14.79 11.13
CA LEU A 148 -6.40 -13.99 10.16
C LEU A 148 -4.97 -14.53 10.09
N LYS A 149 -4.58 -14.90 8.88
CA LYS A 149 -3.23 -15.40 8.55
C LYS A 149 -3.00 -15.25 7.05
N PRO A 150 -1.74 -15.20 6.58
CA PRO A 150 -1.44 -14.99 5.16
C PRO A 150 -2.09 -16.02 4.22
N GLN A 151 -2.36 -17.25 4.67
CA GLN A 151 -3.03 -18.28 3.87
C GLN A 151 -4.53 -17.98 3.63
N ASN A 152 -5.16 -17.19 4.49
CA ASN A 152 -6.57 -16.77 4.39
C ASN A 152 -6.72 -15.40 3.71
N LEU A 153 -5.60 -14.79 3.27
CA LEU A 153 -5.59 -13.53 2.55
C LEU A 153 -5.23 -13.81 1.09
N LEU A 154 -6.25 -13.88 0.24
CA LEU A 154 -6.10 -14.18 -1.18
C LEU A 154 -5.78 -12.90 -1.97
N LEU A 155 -5.19 -13.07 -3.15
CA LEU A 155 -4.76 -11.99 -4.01
C LEU A 155 -5.44 -12.06 -5.38
N VAL A 156 -5.90 -10.92 -5.85
CA VAL A 156 -6.33 -10.70 -7.23
C VAL A 156 -5.27 -9.83 -7.91
N THR A 157 -4.77 -10.23 -9.08
CA THR A 157 -3.64 -9.53 -9.72
C THR A 157 -4.09 -8.42 -10.67
N GLN A 158 -5.31 -8.49 -11.19
CA GLN A 158 -5.86 -7.56 -12.17
C GLN A 158 -7.22 -6.99 -11.72
N PRO A 159 -7.52 -5.71 -12.03
CA PRO A 159 -6.69 -4.75 -12.77
C PRO A 159 -5.52 -4.20 -11.93
N THR A 160 -5.56 -4.38 -10.62
CA THR A 160 -4.52 -4.00 -9.66
C THR A 160 -4.37 -5.11 -8.63
N LEU A 161 -3.21 -5.16 -7.97
CA LEU A 161 -2.97 -6.12 -6.90
C LEU A 161 -3.87 -5.82 -5.69
N THR A 162 -4.87 -6.68 -5.46
CA THR A 162 -5.91 -6.51 -4.45
C THR A 162 -5.94 -7.70 -3.51
N LEU A 163 -5.92 -7.44 -2.21
CA LEU A 163 -6.08 -8.42 -1.15
C LEU A 163 -7.56 -8.67 -0.85
N LYS A 164 -7.91 -9.93 -0.64
CA LYS A 164 -9.25 -10.37 -0.24
C LYS A 164 -9.18 -11.33 0.95
N VAL A 165 -9.89 -10.99 2.02
CA VAL A 165 -10.03 -11.84 3.20
C VAL A 165 -10.99 -12.98 2.89
N GLY A 166 -10.56 -14.22 3.11
CA GLY A 166 -11.36 -15.43 2.93
C GLY A 166 -11.32 -16.36 4.15
N ASP A 167 -12.05 -17.47 4.07
CA ASP A 167 -12.17 -18.50 5.13
C ASP A 167 -12.72 -17.98 6.48
N PHE A 168 -14.03 -17.78 6.51
CA PHE A 168 -14.75 -17.32 7.71
C PHE A 168 -15.20 -18.48 8.62
N GLY A 169 -14.61 -19.67 8.50
CA GLY A 169 -15.03 -20.85 9.26
C GLY A 169 -14.90 -20.70 10.78
N PHE A 170 -14.05 -19.79 11.26
CA PHE A 170 -13.87 -19.48 12.68
C PHE A 170 -14.52 -18.17 13.13
N ALA A 171 -15.11 -17.40 12.20
CA ALA A 171 -15.61 -16.07 12.48
C ALA A 171 -16.80 -16.09 13.44
N GLN A 172 -16.94 -15.05 14.26
CA GLN A 172 -18.02 -14.94 15.24
C GLN A 172 -18.56 -13.52 15.32
N PHE A 173 -19.81 -13.41 15.77
CA PHE A 173 -20.38 -12.15 16.19
C PHE A 173 -19.90 -11.85 17.62
N LEU A 174 -19.15 -10.77 17.76
CA LEU A 174 -18.50 -10.32 18.98
C LEU A 174 -18.80 -8.83 19.13
N SER A 175 -19.74 -8.51 20.03
CA SER A 175 -19.97 -7.13 20.47
C SER A 175 -18.79 -6.67 21.34
N ASN A 176 -18.64 -5.37 21.51
CA ASN A 176 -17.50 -4.79 22.23
C ASN A 176 -17.49 -5.18 23.73
N GLU A 177 -18.62 -5.60 24.30
CA GLU A 177 -18.74 -6.03 25.70
C GLU A 177 -18.64 -7.56 25.89
N ALA A 178 -18.57 -8.33 24.80
CA ALA A 178 -18.63 -9.79 24.83
C ALA A 178 -17.22 -10.42 24.87
N TYR A 179 -17.04 -11.39 25.78
CA TYR A 179 -15.81 -12.17 25.89
C TYR A 179 -16.00 -13.62 25.49
N HIS A 180 -14.99 -14.21 24.85
CA HIS A 180 -15.01 -15.60 24.40
C HIS A 180 -13.88 -16.44 25.01
N SER A 181 -14.11 -17.76 25.11
CA SER A 181 -13.21 -18.71 25.78
C SER A 181 -12.82 -19.95 24.98
N SER A 182 -13.38 -20.13 23.78
CA SER A 182 -13.00 -21.25 22.90
C SER A 182 -11.67 -20.96 22.19
N LEU A 183 -10.74 -21.91 22.19
CA LEU A 183 -9.50 -21.80 21.40
C LEU A 183 -9.79 -22.08 19.93
N ARG A 184 -9.51 -21.12 19.04
CA ARG A 184 -9.78 -21.18 17.60
C ARG A 184 -8.68 -20.46 16.82
N GLY A 185 -8.47 -20.87 15.57
CA GLY A 185 -7.50 -20.28 14.64
C GLY A 185 -6.15 -21.00 14.57
N SER A 186 -5.16 -20.32 14.01
CA SER A 186 -3.81 -20.87 13.76
C SER A 186 -2.81 -20.36 14.80
N PRO A 187 -2.19 -21.23 15.63
CA PRO A 187 -1.44 -20.80 16.82
C PRO A 187 -0.39 -19.71 16.61
N LEU A 188 0.30 -19.72 15.47
CA LEU A 188 1.36 -18.74 15.16
C LEU A 188 0.85 -17.30 15.05
N TYR A 189 -0.43 -17.11 14.71
CA TYR A 189 -1.07 -15.82 14.49
C TYR A 189 -2.07 -15.47 15.61
N MET A 190 -2.31 -16.37 16.57
CA MET A 190 -3.18 -16.12 17.71
C MET A 190 -2.56 -15.11 18.67
N ALA A 191 -3.41 -14.27 19.25
CA ALA A 191 -3.02 -13.36 20.31
C ALA A 191 -2.63 -14.12 21.61
N PRO A 192 -1.70 -13.58 22.43
CA PRO A 192 -1.24 -14.23 23.66
C PRO A 192 -2.39 -14.59 24.63
N GLU A 193 -3.39 -13.72 24.75
CA GLU A 193 -4.54 -13.90 25.62
C GLU A 193 -5.45 -15.06 25.20
N MET A 194 -5.52 -15.38 23.90
CA MET A 194 -6.26 -16.56 23.41
C MET A 194 -5.59 -17.86 23.88
N LEU A 195 -4.27 -17.90 23.86
CA LEU A 195 -3.47 -19.08 24.20
C LEU A 195 -3.34 -19.29 25.71
N ILE A 196 -3.18 -18.19 26.46
CA ILE A 196 -2.88 -18.23 27.90
C ILE A 196 -4.15 -18.11 28.75
N LYS A 197 -4.93 -17.05 28.54
CA LYS A 197 -6.03 -16.66 29.43
C LYS A 197 -7.37 -17.27 29.01
N ARG A 198 -7.54 -17.60 27.72
CA ARG A 198 -8.82 -18.04 27.13
C ARG A 198 -9.97 -17.09 27.48
N HIS A 199 -9.66 -15.80 27.48
CA HIS A 199 -10.61 -14.72 27.67
C HIS A 199 -10.10 -13.56 26.83
N TYR A 200 -10.86 -13.22 25.79
CA TYR A 200 -10.42 -12.30 24.76
C TYR A 200 -11.61 -11.62 24.07
N ASP A 201 -11.31 -10.49 23.44
CA ASP A 201 -12.25 -9.64 22.71
C ASP A 201 -11.87 -9.57 21.21
N ALA A 202 -12.42 -8.59 20.49
CA ALA A 202 -12.13 -8.36 19.08
C ALA A 202 -10.69 -7.92 18.78
N LYS A 203 -9.89 -7.46 19.76
CA LYS A 203 -8.51 -7.00 19.53
C LYS A 203 -7.54 -8.15 19.20
N VAL A 204 -7.98 -9.40 19.28
CA VAL A 204 -7.17 -10.55 18.84
C VAL A 204 -6.86 -10.51 17.34
N ASP A 205 -7.79 -10.02 16.52
CA ASP A 205 -7.56 -9.85 15.08
C ASP A 205 -6.48 -8.78 14.83
N LEU A 206 -6.38 -7.75 15.68
CA LEU A 206 -5.34 -6.70 15.58
C LEU A 206 -3.95 -7.27 15.85
N TRP A 207 -3.81 -8.20 16.80
CA TRP A 207 -2.55 -8.93 16.97
C TRP A 207 -2.19 -9.70 15.71
N SER A 208 -3.14 -10.44 15.14
CA SER A 208 -2.92 -11.21 13.90
C SER A 208 -2.48 -10.29 12.75
N VAL A 209 -3.08 -9.11 12.60
CA VAL A 209 -2.65 -8.07 11.64
C VAL A 209 -1.20 -7.67 11.87
N GLY A 210 -0.80 -7.43 13.13
CA GLY A 210 0.59 -7.12 13.48
C GLY A 210 1.56 -8.23 13.07
N VAL A 211 1.19 -9.49 13.32
CA VAL A 211 2.00 -10.66 12.92
C VAL A 211 2.13 -10.75 11.39
N ILE A 212 1.04 -10.53 10.66
CA ILE A 212 1.02 -10.54 9.18
C ILE A 212 1.87 -9.40 8.62
N ALA A 213 1.75 -8.19 9.16
CA ALA A 213 2.56 -7.03 8.75
C ALA A 213 4.05 -7.30 8.98
N TYR A 214 4.40 -7.85 10.15
CA TYR A 214 5.77 -8.24 10.46
C TYR A 214 6.29 -9.30 9.48
N GLU A 215 5.51 -10.35 9.21
CA GLU A 215 5.88 -11.39 8.25
C GLU A 215 6.05 -10.83 6.83
N CYS A 216 5.21 -9.89 6.41
CA CYS A 216 5.38 -9.19 5.14
C CYS A 216 6.74 -8.49 5.07
N LEU A 217 7.13 -7.75 6.11
CA LEU A 217 8.32 -6.90 6.12
C LEU A 217 9.63 -7.69 6.34
N PHE A 218 9.58 -8.74 7.15
CA PHE A 218 10.77 -9.47 7.61
C PHE A 218 10.85 -10.92 7.12
N GLY A 219 9.81 -11.40 6.42
CA GLY A 219 9.78 -12.72 5.78
C GLY A 219 9.45 -13.90 6.70
N ARG A 220 9.29 -13.65 8.00
CA ARG A 220 8.95 -14.65 9.00
C ARG A 220 8.11 -14.01 10.10
N ALA A 221 7.17 -14.74 10.69
CA ALA A 221 6.42 -14.28 11.84
C ALA A 221 7.33 -14.12 13.08
N PRO A 222 7.06 -13.18 14.02
CA PRO A 222 7.90 -12.91 15.18
C PRO A 222 8.21 -14.14 16.03
N TYR A 223 7.19 -14.96 16.29
CA TYR A 223 7.30 -16.16 17.14
C TYR A 223 7.45 -17.46 16.36
N SER A 224 7.92 -17.41 15.10
CA SER A 224 8.21 -18.61 14.31
C SER A 224 9.02 -19.61 15.14
N SER A 225 8.49 -20.84 15.26
CA SER A 225 9.00 -21.87 16.17
C SER A 225 8.76 -23.25 15.58
N ALA A 226 9.62 -24.22 15.88
CA ALA A 226 9.51 -25.57 15.33
C ALA A 226 8.38 -26.39 15.97
N THR A 227 7.96 -26.03 17.19
CA THR A 227 6.90 -26.73 17.92
C THR A 227 5.94 -25.74 18.59
N ILE A 228 4.69 -26.18 18.80
CA ILE A 228 3.67 -25.42 19.53
C ILE A 228 4.14 -25.11 20.97
N ARG A 229 4.87 -26.03 21.61
CA ARG A 229 5.44 -25.82 22.94
C ARG A 229 6.43 -24.65 22.96
N GLN A 230 7.37 -24.61 22.01
CA GLN A 230 8.32 -23.49 21.89
C GLN A 230 7.63 -22.16 21.62
N LEU A 231 6.61 -22.17 20.76
CA LEU A 231 5.77 -20.99 20.51
C LEU A 231 5.11 -20.51 21.81
N HIS A 232 4.48 -21.44 22.54
CA HIS A 232 3.85 -21.15 23.82
C HIS A 232 4.85 -20.57 24.84
N ASP A 233 6.04 -21.15 24.94
CA ASP A 233 7.08 -20.70 25.88
C ASP A 233 7.57 -19.28 25.53
N LYS A 234 7.75 -18.96 24.24
CA LYS A 234 8.08 -17.59 23.79
C LYS A 234 6.99 -16.57 24.12
N ILE A 235 5.72 -16.93 23.89
CA ILE A 235 4.58 -16.06 24.19
C ILE A 235 4.45 -15.84 25.71
N ARG A 236 4.67 -16.88 26.51
CA ARG A 236 4.67 -16.77 27.97
C ARG A 236 5.82 -15.90 28.50
N ALA A 237 6.98 -15.93 27.85
CA ALA A 237 8.11 -15.09 28.23
C ALA A 237 7.85 -13.59 28.03
N GLN A 238 6.90 -13.22 27.17
CA GLN A 238 6.52 -11.83 26.87
C GLN A 238 7.71 -10.92 26.54
N ALA A 239 8.77 -11.49 25.95
CA ALA A 239 9.92 -10.71 25.50
C ALA A 239 9.45 -9.69 24.45
N PRO A 240 9.92 -8.43 24.49
CA PRO A 240 9.61 -7.45 23.47
C PRO A 240 9.92 -7.98 22.07
N ILE A 241 9.00 -7.78 21.13
CA ILE A 241 9.25 -8.16 19.73
C ILE A 241 10.21 -7.14 19.13
N GLU A 242 11.37 -7.63 18.72
CA GLU A 242 12.40 -6.80 18.08
C GLU A 242 11.98 -6.44 16.64
N ILE A 243 11.92 -5.14 16.39
CA ILE A 243 11.73 -4.55 15.06
C ILE A 243 13.06 -3.89 14.70
N PRO A 244 13.79 -4.40 13.68
CA PRO A 244 15.07 -3.82 13.29
C PRO A 244 14.98 -2.33 12.97
N GLU A 245 15.80 -1.52 13.62
CA GLU A 245 15.86 -0.07 13.39
C GLU A 245 16.33 0.22 11.95
N HIS A 246 15.87 1.35 11.41
CA HIS A 246 16.21 1.86 10.07
C HIS A 246 15.83 0.95 8.89
N CYS A 247 15.12 -0.16 9.13
CA CYS A 247 14.63 -1.05 8.07
C CYS A 247 13.24 -0.66 7.55
N VAL A 248 12.48 0.12 8.34
CA VAL A 248 11.12 0.58 8.05
C VAL A 248 10.96 2.03 8.51
N SER A 249 9.92 2.71 8.03
CA SER A 249 9.58 4.08 8.44
C SER A 249 9.21 4.16 9.92
N ARG A 250 9.30 5.36 10.50
CA ARG A 250 8.89 5.59 11.90
C ARG A 250 7.41 5.27 12.11
N GLU A 251 6.55 5.61 11.15
CA GLU A 251 5.12 5.30 11.20
C GLU A 251 4.88 3.78 11.14
N CYS A 252 5.67 3.04 10.36
CA CYS A 252 5.56 1.58 10.30
C CYS A 252 5.98 0.93 11.62
N GLN A 253 7.10 1.40 12.20
CA GLN A 253 7.61 0.94 13.47
C GLN A 253 6.62 1.22 14.61
N ASP A 254 6.00 2.41 14.63
CA ASP A 254 4.95 2.77 15.59
C ASP A 254 3.74 1.85 15.47
N LEU A 255 3.22 1.64 14.25
CA LEU A 255 2.07 0.75 14.03
C LEU A 255 2.34 -0.67 14.54
N LEU A 256 3.48 -1.26 14.14
CA LEU A 256 3.87 -2.60 14.58
C LEU A 256 4.01 -2.67 16.11
N GLY A 257 4.65 -1.67 16.70
CA GLY A 257 4.86 -1.57 18.15
C GLY A 257 3.56 -1.50 18.95
N ARG A 258 2.50 -0.91 18.40
CA ARG A 258 1.17 -0.84 19.03
C ARG A 258 0.29 -2.05 18.76
N LEU A 259 0.37 -2.68 17.58
CA LEU A 259 -0.36 -3.91 17.26
C LEU A 259 0.17 -5.12 18.04
N LEU A 260 1.49 -5.21 18.19
CA LEU A 260 2.18 -6.35 18.80
C LEU A 260 2.40 -6.19 20.31
N LYS A 261 1.50 -5.45 20.99
CA LYS A 261 1.45 -5.41 22.46
C LYS A 261 0.82 -6.70 22.99
N HIS A 262 1.53 -7.35 23.92
CA HIS A 262 1.08 -8.57 24.58
C HIS A 262 -0.17 -8.35 25.42
N ASP A 263 -0.22 -7.24 26.14
CA ASP A 263 -1.39 -6.83 26.91
C ASP A 263 -2.44 -6.23 25.96
N PRO A 264 -3.64 -6.83 25.82
CA PRO A 264 -4.70 -6.31 24.96
C PRO A 264 -5.18 -4.91 25.38
N GLU A 265 -5.05 -4.53 26.64
CA GLU A 265 -5.42 -3.18 27.12
C GLU A 265 -4.46 -2.10 26.58
N GLN A 266 -3.18 -2.46 26.40
CA GLN A 266 -2.15 -1.58 25.83
C GLN A 266 -2.09 -1.66 24.30
N ARG A 267 -2.78 -2.64 23.70
CA ARG A 267 -2.85 -2.82 22.25
C ARG A 267 -3.77 -1.77 21.64
N ILE A 268 -3.33 -1.20 20.52
CA ILE A 268 -4.11 -0.27 19.71
C ILE A 268 -5.53 -0.79 19.53
N ASN A 269 -6.53 0.09 19.64
CA ASN A 269 -7.92 -0.26 19.34
C ASN A 269 -8.24 -0.06 17.84
N TYR A 270 -9.46 -0.39 17.42
CA TYR A 270 -9.84 -0.32 16.02
C TYR A 270 -9.95 1.12 15.52
N GLU A 271 -10.49 2.01 16.34
CA GLU A 271 -10.66 3.43 16.02
C GLU A 271 -9.30 4.08 15.76
N GLU A 272 -8.31 3.81 16.62
CA GLU A 272 -6.93 4.24 16.48
C GLU A 272 -6.24 3.61 15.27
N LEU A 273 -6.48 2.32 15.00
CA LEU A 273 -5.93 1.67 13.80
C LEU A 273 -6.41 2.39 12.53
N PHE A 274 -7.70 2.67 12.42
CA PHE A 274 -8.28 3.21 11.19
C PHE A 274 -7.84 4.64 10.88
N VAL A 275 -7.34 5.38 11.87
CA VAL A 275 -6.77 6.73 11.69
C VAL A 275 -5.24 6.74 11.78
N HIS A 276 -4.60 5.57 11.82
CA HIS A 276 -3.15 5.49 12.02
C HIS A 276 -2.39 6.07 10.80
N PRO A 277 -1.40 6.96 11.00
CA PRO A 277 -0.69 7.64 9.90
C PRO A 277 -0.02 6.70 8.89
N PHE A 278 0.48 5.54 9.32
CA PHE A 278 1.04 4.54 8.41
C PHE A 278 0.03 4.03 7.36
N LEU A 279 -1.24 3.89 7.75
CA LEU A 279 -2.31 3.40 6.88
C LEU A 279 -2.91 4.51 6.04
N ASP A 280 -3.03 5.72 6.60
CA ASP A 280 -3.52 6.89 5.87
C ASP A 280 -4.84 6.62 5.10
N LEU A 281 -5.82 6.00 5.78
CA LEU A 281 -7.07 5.60 5.14
C LEU A 281 -7.90 6.79 4.65
N GLU A 282 -7.66 7.98 5.20
CA GLU A 282 -8.36 9.22 4.85
C GLU A 282 -8.08 9.68 3.41
N HIS A 283 -6.83 9.56 2.96
CA HIS A 283 -6.40 9.99 1.62
C HIS A 283 -6.47 8.88 0.57
N LEU A 284 -6.98 7.70 0.92
CA LEU A 284 -7.16 6.63 -0.06
C LEU A 284 -8.14 7.06 -1.17
N PRO A 285 -7.88 6.68 -2.44
CA PRO A 285 -8.73 7.06 -3.57
C PRO A 285 -10.17 6.56 -3.38
N SER A 286 -11.10 7.50 -3.26
CA SER A 286 -12.53 7.24 -3.16
C SER A 286 -13.29 8.48 -3.63
N GLU A 287 -14.59 8.32 -3.92
CA GLU A 287 -15.45 9.45 -4.25
C GLU A 287 -15.51 10.47 -3.10
N GLU A 288 -15.49 10.00 -1.85
CA GLU A 288 -15.50 10.87 -0.67
C GLU A 288 -14.19 11.66 -0.54
N SER A 289 -13.03 11.00 -0.68
CA SER A 289 -11.73 11.65 -0.58
C SER A 289 -11.50 12.64 -1.73
N TYR A 290 -12.01 12.34 -2.93
CA TYR A 290 -12.04 13.29 -4.05
C TYR A 290 -12.86 14.54 -3.73
N ARG A 291 -14.09 14.36 -3.22
CA ARG A 291 -14.96 15.50 -2.85
C ARG A 291 -14.34 16.36 -1.74
N LYS A 292 -13.66 15.75 -0.76
CA LYS A 292 -12.91 16.49 0.27
C LYS A 292 -11.78 17.31 -0.34
N GLY A 293 -10.97 16.72 -1.22
CA GLY A 293 -9.93 17.43 -1.96
C GLY A 293 -10.47 18.62 -2.75
N VAL A 294 -11.59 18.43 -3.46
CA VAL A 294 -12.27 19.50 -4.21
C VAL A 294 -12.77 20.62 -3.29
N ALA A 295 -13.42 20.28 -2.18
CA ALA A 295 -13.90 21.26 -1.20
C ALA A 295 -12.75 22.09 -0.60
N LEU A 296 -11.62 21.44 -0.28
CA LEU A 296 -10.42 22.11 0.24
C LEU A 296 -9.82 23.08 -0.78
N VAL A 297 -9.76 22.72 -2.07
CA VAL A 297 -9.28 23.66 -3.10
C VAL A 297 -10.23 24.84 -3.26
N HIS A 298 -11.54 24.60 -3.28
CA HIS A 298 -12.49 25.70 -3.36
C HIS A 298 -12.31 26.67 -2.20
N GLU A 299 -12.06 26.17 -0.99
CA GLU A 299 -11.72 27.01 0.15
C GLU A 299 -10.37 27.71 -0.01
N ALA A 300 -9.34 27.00 -0.47
CA ALA A 300 -8.02 27.56 -0.71
C ALA A 300 -8.08 28.77 -1.65
N VAL A 301 -8.83 28.64 -2.76
CA VAL A 301 -9.04 29.71 -3.74
C VAL A 301 -9.77 30.91 -3.13
N ARG A 302 -10.76 30.68 -2.25
CA ARG A 302 -11.46 31.76 -1.54
C ARG A 302 -10.53 32.52 -0.61
N GLN A 303 -9.74 31.81 0.19
CA GLN A 303 -8.77 32.42 1.12
C GLN A 303 -7.67 33.16 0.37
N ASP A 304 -7.20 32.61 -0.76
CA ASP A 304 -6.22 33.24 -1.63
C ASP A 304 -6.75 34.57 -2.20
N ALA A 305 -8.00 34.58 -2.69
CA ALA A 305 -8.67 35.79 -3.16
C ALA A 305 -8.88 36.83 -2.04
N ALA A 306 -9.11 36.38 -0.81
CA ALA A 306 -9.20 37.22 0.38
C ALA A 306 -7.85 37.74 0.88
N ARG A 307 -6.72 37.35 0.24
CA ARG A 307 -5.34 37.63 0.64
C ARG A 307 -4.93 37.01 1.98
N GLU A 308 -5.65 36.00 2.45
CA GLU A 308 -5.32 35.17 3.61
C GLU A 308 -4.32 34.08 3.20
N PHE A 309 -3.14 34.50 2.74
CA PHE A 309 -2.17 33.63 2.06
C PHE A 309 -1.68 32.45 2.89
N ALA A 310 -1.54 32.62 4.21
CA ALA A 310 -1.13 31.53 5.10
C ALA A 310 -2.17 30.41 5.14
N GLN A 311 -3.45 30.77 5.24
CA GLN A 311 -4.57 29.82 5.27
C GLN A 311 -4.72 29.14 3.91
N ALA A 312 -4.66 29.93 2.83
CA ALA A 312 -4.72 29.42 1.46
C ALA A 312 -3.61 28.39 1.18
N PHE A 313 -2.37 28.68 1.59
CA PHE A 313 -1.23 27.77 1.43
C PHE A 313 -1.48 26.41 2.11
N VAL A 314 -1.92 26.43 3.37
CA VAL A 314 -2.24 25.20 4.13
C VAL A 314 -3.33 24.40 3.43
N LEU A 315 -4.40 25.05 2.98
CA LEU A 315 -5.53 24.39 2.30
C LEU A 315 -5.13 23.79 0.95
N TYR A 316 -4.30 24.46 0.16
CA TYR A 316 -3.74 23.87 -1.05
C TYR A 316 -2.91 22.62 -0.75
N CYS A 317 -2.04 22.68 0.27
CA CYS A 317 -1.23 21.52 0.67
C CYS A 317 -2.08 20.35 1.17
N GLN A 318 -3.16 20.63 1.92
CA GLN A 318 -4.12 19.61 2.36
C GLN A 318 -4.85 19.00 1.16
N ALA A 319 -5.35 19.81 0.24
CA ALA A 319 -6.03 19.31 -0.95
C ALA A 319 -5.15 18.41 -1.82
N LEU A 320 -3.86 18.74 -1.96
CA LEU A 320 -2.91 17.95 -2.73
C LEU A 320 -2.72 16.54 -2.16
N GLN A 321 -2.79 16.37 -0.82
CA GLN A 321 -2.73 15.05 -0.18
C GLN A 321 -3.88 14.13 -0.62
N TYR A 322 -5.05 14.69 -0.95
CA TYR A 322 -6.19 13.94 -1.49
C TYR A 322 -6.05 13.61 -2.97
N PHE A 323 -5.55 14.54 -3.79
CA PHE A 323 -5.51 14.34 -5.24
C PHE A 323 -4.37 13.43 -5.72
N VAL A 324 -3.20 13.45 -5.06
CA VAL A 324 -2.04 12.66 -5.50
C VAL A 324 -2.36 11.16 -5.53
N PRO A 325 -2.89 10.54 -4.47
CA PRO A 325 -3.31 9.14 -4.52
C PRO A 325 -4.42 8.91 -5.55
N TYR A 326 -5.38 9.83 -5.68
CA TYR A 326 -6.49 9.69 -6.62
C TYR A 326 -6.01 9.63 -8.08
N ILE A 327 -5.08 10.50 -8.49
CA ILE A 327 -4.46 10.48 -9.83
C ILE A 327 -3.75 9.15 -10.10
N GLN A 328 -3.08 8.58 -9.09
CA GLN A 328 -2.37 7.32 -9.24
C GLN A 328 -3.33 6.14 -9.47
N ALA A 329 -4.53 6.18 -8.88
CA ALA A 329 -5.55 5.14 -9.02
C ALA A 329 -6.52 5.36 -10.19
N GLU A 330 -6.59 6.56 -10.76
CA GLU A 330 -7.46 6.87 -11.89
C GLU A 330 -7.11 6.04 -13.12
N LYS A 331 -8.13 5.36 -13.67
CA LYS A 331 -8.02 4.44 -14.80
C LYS A 331 -8.33 5.12 -16.13
N ASP A 332 -9.15 6.17 -16.09
CA ASP A 332 -9.51 6.95 -17.27
C ASP A 332 -8.37 7.91 -17.65
N PRO A 333 -7.73 7.73 -18.82
CA PRO A 333 -6.58 8.55 -19.22
C PRO A 333 -6.90 10.04 -19.37
N GLU A 334 -8.12 10.38 -19.82
CA GLU A 334 -8.53 11.77 -20.03
C GLU A 334 -8.75 12.46 -18.68
N LYS A 335 -9.47 11.79 -17.76
CA LYS A 335 -9.65 12.30 -16.39
C LYS A 335 -8.32 12.44 -15.67
N LYS A 336 -7.44 11.45 -15.80
CA LYS A 336 -6.11 11.47 -15.19
C LYS A 336 -5.28 12.66 -15.67
N THR A 337 -5.28 12.91 -16.98
CA THR A 337 -4.57 14.04 -17.58
C THR A 337 -5.15 15.37 -17.09
N GLY A 338 -6.48 15.54 -17.16
CA GLY A 338 -7.15 16.75 -16.70
C GLY A 338 -6.92 17.04 -15.21
N LEU A 339 -6.97 16.01 -14.36
CA LEU A 339 -6.73 16.15 -12.93
C LEU A 339 -5.26 16.47 -12.63
N THR A 340 -4.32 15.86 -13.37
CA THR A 340 -2.88 16.11 -13.23
C THR A 340 -2.54 17.56 -13.61
N SER A 341 -3.15 18.11 -14.67
CA SER A 341 -2.98 19.52 -15.04
C SER A 341 -3.47 20.46 -13.93
N LYS A 342 -4.64 20.20 -13.35
CA LYS A 342 -5.17 21.00 -12.23
C LYS A 342 -4.29 20.90 -10.98
N VAL A 343 -3.83 19.70 -10.64
CA VAL A 343 -2.93 19.49 -9.50
C VAL A 343 -1.62 20.25 -9.69
N ALA A 344 -1.06 20.28 -10.89
CA ALA A 344 0.14 21.06 -11.19
C ALA A 344 -0.08 22.58 -11.00
N GLU A 345 -1.27 23.09 -11.36
CA GLU A 345 -1.66 24.48 -11.11
C GLU A 345 -1.73 24.78 -9.60
N TYR A 346 -2.39 23.92 -8.83
CA TYR A 346 -2.49 24.07 -7.37
C TYR A 346 -1.12 23.97 -6.68
N THR A 347 -0.27 23.04 -7.13
CA THR A 347 1.11 22.93 -6.63
C THR A 347 1.91 24.20 -6.91
N LYS A 348 1.87 24.71 -8.14
CA LYS A 348 2.54 25.96 -8.50
C LYS A 348 2.04 27.12 -7.64
N ARG A 349 0.73 27.23 -7.43
CA ARG A 349 0.16 28.30 -6.60
C ARG A 349 0.60 28.19 -5.14
N ALA A 350 0.64 26.98 -4.58
CA ALA A 350 1.15 26.76 -3.23
C ALA A 350 2.63 27.18 -3.11
N GLU A 351 3.47 26.90 -4.11
CA GLU A 351 4.87 27.35 -4.15
C GLU A 351 4.99 28.88 -4.18
N GLU A 352 4.17 29.56 -4.98
CA GLU A 352 4.10 31.03 -5.01
C GLU A 352 3.73 31.60 -3.64
N LEU A 353 2.67 31.08 -2.99
CA LEU A 353 2.27 31.52 -1.65
C LEU A 353 3.34 31.26 -0.59
N LYS A 354 4.05 30.12 -0.67
CA LYS A 354 5.18 29.83 0.21
C LYS A 354 6.27 30.89 0.11
N SER A 355 6.59 31.35 -1.10
CA SER A 355 7.60 32.39 -1.33
C SER A 355 7.20 33.76 -0.75
N VAL A 356 5.90 34.06 -0.73
CA VAL A 356 5.35 35.28 -0.13
C VAL A 356 5.42 35.23 1.39
N LEU A 357 5.11 34.07 1.99
CA LEU A 357 5.11 33.88 3.44
C LEU A 357 6.53 33.78 4.03
N HIS A 358 7.46 33.21 3.27
CA HIS A 358 8.86 33.05 3.65
C HIS A 358 9.76 33.62 2.55
N PRO A 359 9.88 34.96 2.47
CA PRO A 359 10.79 35.56 1.52
C PRO A 359 12.22 35.04 1.80
N PRO A 360 12.97 34.63 0.76
CA PRO A 360 14.32 34.13 0.95
C PRO A 360 15.16 35.17 1.70
N LYS A 361 15.90 34.74 2.73
CA LYS A 361 16.88 35.59 3.42
C LYS A 361 17.88 36.09 2.37
N VAL A 362 17.82 37.37 2.05
CA VAL A 362 18.79 38.03 1.16
C VAL A 362 20.15 38.01 1.84
N THR A 363 21.01 37.06 1.46
CA THR A 363 22.46 37.21 1.65
C THR A 363 22.92 38.33 0.73
N LYS A 364 23.40 39.42 1.33
CA LYS A 364 24.07 40.53 0.63
C LYS A 364 25.32 39.99 -0.07
N GLU A 365 25.28 39.89 -1.39
CA GLU A 365 26.49 39.97 -2.22
C GLU A 365 26.23 40.91 -3.41
N SER A 366 26.88 42.07 -3.31
CA SER A 366 27.72 42.68 -4.35
C SER A 366 27.14 42.88 -5.75
N SER A 367 26.79 44.14 -5.99
CA SER A 367 26.91 44.89 -7.25
C SER A 367 27.66 44.19 -8.40
N VAL A 368 26.96 43.92 -9.51
CA VAL A 368 27.53 44.06 -10.86
C VAL A 368 26.46 44.61 -11.81
N THR A 369 26.91 45.64 -12.53
CA THR A 369 26.33 46.46 -13.59
C THR A 369 25.50 45.76 -14.67
N THR A 370 24.46 46.50 -15.10
CA THR A 370 23.73 46.35 -16.37
C THR A 370 24.67 46.45 -17.60
N PRO A 371 24.25 45.90 -18.75
CA PRO A 371 23.67 46.80 -19.75
C PRO A 371 22.41 46.27 -20.45
N SER A 372 21.61 47.25 -20.86
CA SER A 372 20.44 47.19 -21.72
C SER A 372 20.76 46.76 -23.15
N VAL A 373 19.93 45.91 -23.77
CA VAL A 373 19.53 46.00 -25.19
C VAL A 373 18.08 45.51 -25.36
N SER A 374 17.40 46.16 -26.29
CA SER A 374 16.00 46.24 -26.67
C SER A 374 15.27 44.95 -27.10
N SER A 375 13.97 45.00 -26.83
CA SER A 375 12.82 44.39 -27.52
C SER A 375 13.03 44.12 -29.02
N GLU A 376 12.62 42.93 -29.46
CA GLU A 376 11.84 42.77 -30.71
C GLU A 376 11.01 41.47 -30.68
N ALA A 377 9.73 41.62 -31.02
CA ALA A 377 8.76 40.55 -31.16
C ALA A 377 8.86 39.94 -32.57
N ALA A 378 8.79 38.61 -32.68
CA ALA A 378 8.52 37.94 -33.95
C ALA A 378 7.84 36.58 -33.73
N ALA A 379 6.89 36.31 -34.61
CA ALA A 379 5.85 35.31 -34.56
C ALA A 379 6.33 33.85 -34.70
N GLU A 380 5.51 32.93 -34.17
CA GLU A 380 5.54 31.50 -34.47
C GLU A 380 5.38 31.20 -35.97
N PRO A 381 6.00 30.11 -36.44
CA PRO A 381 5.33 29.23 -37.38
C PRO A 381 5.24 27.80 -36.84
N ARG A 382 4.04 27.21 -36.90
CA ARG A 382 3.83 25.76 -36.78
C ARG A 382 4.67 25.01 -37.83
N PRO A 383 5.15 23.79 -37.52
CA PRO A 383 5.33 22.77 -38.54
C PRO A 383 4.51 21.50 -38.29
N SER A 384 4.05 20.95 -39.40
CA SER A 384 3.50 19.61 -39.66
C SER A 384 4.50 18.48 -39.32
N PRO A 385 4.09 17.19 -39.33
CA PRO A 385 4.79 16.12 -38.61
C PRO A 385 6.07 15.68 -39.34
N THR A 386 7.18 15.62 -38.59
CA THR A 386 8.49 15.16 -39.05
C THR A 386 8.95 13.91 -38.26
N PRO A 387 9.85 13.10 -38.84
CA PRO A 387 10.11 11.71 -38.45
C PRO A 387 10.76 11.59 -37.06
N ALA A 388 10.57 10.43 -36.43
CA ALA A 388 11.01 10.14 -35.07
C ALA A 388 12.46 10.60 -34.78
N VAL A 389 12.58 11.57 -33.88
CA VAL A 389 13.87 12.06 -33.36
C VAL A 389 14.51 10.94 -32.54
N PRO A 390 15.78 10.58 -32.76
CA PRO A 390 16.45 9.54 -31.99
C PRO A 390 16.55 9.92 -30.51
N ASP A 391 16.21 8.98 -29.62
CA ASP A 391 16.22 9.16 -28.16
C ASP A 391 17.65 9.44 -27.64
N LEU A 392 17.75 10.30 -26.61
CA LEU A 392 19.00 10.74 -25.98
C LEU A 392 19.85 9.54 -25.53
N ASN A 393 19.22 8.47 -25.03
CA ASN A 393 19.92 7.24 -24.63
C ASN A 393 20.62 6.55 -25.81
N THR A 394 20.01 6.59 -27.00
CA THR A 394 20.59 6.01 -28.21
C THR A 394 21.82 6.81 -28.66
N LEU A 395 21.75 8.14 -28.57
CA LEU A 395 22.84 9.05 -28.95
C LEU A 395 24.03 9.05 -27.97
N CYS A 396 23.78 8.67 -26.71
CA CYS A 396 24.79 8.62 -25.65
C CYS A 396 25.40 7.22 -25.45
N SER A 397 24.83 6.18 -26.07
CA SER A 397 25.30 4.79 -25.98
C SER A 397 26.78 4.59 -26.38
N THR A 398 27.32 5.46 -27.25
CA THR A 398 28.72 5.42 -27.69
C THR A 398 29.70 6.06 -26.71
N THR A 399 29.22 6.72 -25.65
CA THR A 399 30.04 7.39 -24.64
C THR A 399 29.70 6.80 -23.27
N PRO A 400 30.46 5.79 -22.79
CA PRO A 400 30.13 5.04 -21.57
C PRO A 400 29.90 5.91 -20.33
N ALA A 401 30.65 7.00 -20.18
CA ALA A 401 30.47 7.94 -19.07
C ALA A 401 29.11 8.68 -19.11
N LEU A 402 28.65 9.08 -20.30
CA LEU A 402 27.33 9.70 -20.47
C LEU A 402 26.20 8.67 -20.30
N SER A 403 26.34 7.49 -20.89
CA SER A 403 25.35 6.41 -20.76
C SER A 403 25.17 6.00 -19.29
N ASN A 404 26.26 5.72 -18.57
CA ASN A 404 26.19 5.33 -17.17
C ASN A 404 25.59 6.43 -16.29
N ALA A 405 25.92 7.70 -16.56
CA ALA A 405 25.37 8.81 -15.81
C ALA A 405 23.87 9.02 -16.09
N LEU A 406 23.42 8.79 -17.33
CA LEU A 406 22.00 8.80 -17.68
C LEU A 406 21.23 7.63 -17.03
N ASP A 407 21.82 6.45 -16.93
CA ASP A 407 21.22 5.30 -16.23
C ASP A 407 21.07 5.57 -14.72
N ILE A 408 22.07 6.21 -14.11
CA ILE A 408 22.01 6.64 -12.70
C ILE A 408 20.90 7.66 -12.48
N GLY A 409 20.75 8.65 -13.37
CA GLY A 409 19.70 9.66 -13.26
C GLY A 409 18.30 9.10 -13.53
N THR A 410 18.17 8.15 -14.45
CA THR A 410 16.91 7.39 -14.67
C THR A 410 16.55 6.57 -13.43
N SER A 411 17.54 5.93 -12.81
CA SER A 411 17.35 5.23 -11.53
C SER A 411 16.93 6.19 -10.42
N ALA A 412 17.44 7.44 -10.40
CA ALA A 412 17.02 8.47 -9.46
C ALA A 412 15.53 8.82 -9.60
N GLN A 413 15.01 8.87 -10.83
CA GLN A 413 13.58 9.07 -11.11
C GLN A 413 12.72 7.89 -10.62
N MET A 414 13.22 6.66 -10.72
CA MET A 414 12.54 5.49 -10.15
C MET A 414 12.45 5.60 -8.62
N TYR A 415 13.56 5.94 -7.94
CA TYR A 415 13.55 6.15 -6.49
C TYR A 415 12.65 7.32 -6.06
N LEU A 416 12.57 8.38 -6.87
CA LEU A 416 11.65 9.49 -6.66
C LEU A 416 10.19 9.02 -6.74
N ALA A 417 9.85 8.22 -7.76
CA ALA A 417 8.52 7.63 -7.90
C ALA A 417 8.16 6.65 -6.77
N GLU A 418 9.15 6.01 -6.16
CA GLU A 418 9.01 5.13 -5.00
C GLU A 418 8.97 5.87 -3.65
N GLY A 419 9.11 7.21 -3.63
CA GLY A 419 9.10 8.03 -2.42
C GLY A 419 10.39 7.95 -1.59
N GLN A 420 11.48 7.39 -2.14
CA GLN A 420 12.78 7.30 -1.48
C GLN A 420 13.59 8.58 -1.73
N TYR A 421 13.13 9.70 -1.17
CA TYR A 421 13.64 11.04 -1.48
C TYR A 421 15.14 11.22 -1.25
N GLN A 422 15.70 10.70 -0.14
CA GLN A 422 17.13 10.82 0.13
C GLN A 422 17.97 10.06 -0.91
N LEU A 423 17.57 8.83 -1.24
CA LEU A 423 18.28 8.01 -2.22
C LEU A 423 18.15 8.56 -3.64
N ALA A 424 16.96 9.08 -3.99
CA ALA A 424 16.73 9.79 -5.25
C ALA A 424 17.65 11.02 -5.37
N LEU A 425 17.78 11.82 -4.30
CA LEU A 425 18.66 12.99 -4.27
C LEU A 425 20.12 12.60 -4.48
N ASP A 426 20.62 11.59 -3.75
CA ASP A 426 22.02 11.13 -3.84
C ASP A 426 22.33 10.65 -5.27
N LYS A 427 21.38 9.94 -5.91
CA LYS A 427 21.52 9.46 -7.28
C LYS A 427 21.45 10.59 -8.31
N PHE A 428 20.57 11.57 -8.15
CA PHE A 428 20.57 12.77 -9.00
C PHE A 428 21.89 13.54 -8.88
N GLN A 429 22.41 13.73 -7.67
CA GLN A 429 23.69 14.40 -7.45
C GLN A 429 24.85 13.64 -8.10
N SER A 430 24.87 12.31 -7.98
CA SER A 430 25.90 11.47 -8.62
C SER A 430 25.83 11.53 -10.15
N SER A 431 24.63 11.55 -10.73
CA SER A 431 24.44 11.67 -12.18
C SER A 431 24.85 13.06 -12.68
N LEU A 432 24.33 14.12 -12.05
CA LEU A 432 24.59 15.51 -12.43
C LEU A 432 26.07 15.91 -12.24
N GLY A 433 26.74 15.36 -11.22
CA GLY A 433 28.17 15.56 -11.00
C GLY A 433 29.05 15.06 -12.16
N VAL A 434 28.55 14.12 -12.96
CA VAL A 434 29.23 13.63 -14.17
C VAL A 434 28.73 14.35 -15.42
N LEU A 435 27.42 14.59 -15.53
CA LEU A 435 26.82 15.17 -16.73
C LEU A 435 27.13 16.65 -16.93
N VAL A 436 27.15 17.46 -15.87
CA VAL A 436 27.39 18.91 -15.97
C VAL A 436 28.78 19.23 -16.51
N PRO A 437 29.88 18.60 -16.04
CA PRO A 437 31.21 18.79 -16.63
C PRO A 437 31.30 18.32 -18.08
N LEU A 438 30.66 17.19 -18.42
CA LEU A 438 30.69 16.64 -19.78
C LEU A 438 29.91 17.48 -20.78
N LEU A 439 28.83 18.14 -20.35
CA LEU A 439 28.08 19.07 -21.19
C LEU A 439 28.94 20.25 -21.68
N ALA A 440 29.90 20.70 -20.86
CA ALA A 440 30.79 21.81 -21.22
C ALA A 440 31.75 21.44 -22.37
N THR A 441 32.18 20.18 -22.44
CA THR A 441 33.08 19.65 -23.47
C THR A 441 32.35 19.03 -24.66
N GLU A 442 31.03 18.87 -24.56
CA GLU A 442 30.19 18.30 -25.62
C GLU A 442 30.14 19.21 -26.87
N PRO A 443 30.36 18.68 -28.09
CA PRO A 443 30.25 19.45 -29.33
C PRO A 443 28.85 20.02 -29.55
N LEU A 444 28.76 21.19 -30.22
CA LEU A 444 27.47 21.78 -30.58
C LEU A 444 26.67 20.84 -31.49
N GLY A 445 25.40 20.61 -31.17
CA GLY A 445 24.50 19.77 -31.95
C GLY A 445 23.36 19.16 -31.11
N LEU A 446 22.52 18.36 -31.76
CA LEU A 446 21.30 17.79 -31.18
C LEU A 446 21.53 17.04 -29.85
N ARG A 447 22.63 16.28 -29.75
CA ARG A 447 22.99 15.55 -28.53
C ARG A 447 23.25 16.49 -27.35
N LYS A 448 23.92 17.63 -27.59
CA LYS A 448 24.18 18.65 -26.58
C LYS A 448 22.89 19.33 -26.12
N ASP A 449 21.98 19.63 -27.04
CA ASP A 449 20.69 20.27 -26.71
C ASP A 449 19.79 19.36 -25.88
N LEU A 450 19.72 18.08 -26.24
CA LEU A 450 18.96 17.08 -25.49
C LEU A 450 19.59 16.82 -24.11
N LEU A 451 20.92 16.73 -24.04
CA LEU A 451 21.65 16.58 -22.79
C LEU A 451 21.44 17.79 -21.87
N TYR A 452 21.48 19.01 -22.42
CA TYR A 452 21.22 20.24 -21.68
C TYR A 452 19.82 20.23 -21.07
N ARG A 453 18.77 19.90 -21.84
CA ARG A 453 17.39 19.82 -21.32
C ARG A 453 17.26 18.78 -20.21
N GLN A 454 17.81 17.58 -20.41
CA GLN A 454 17.77 16.51 -19.42
C GLN A 454 18.45 16.91 -18.11
N ILE A 455 19.59 17.59 -18.20
CA ILE A 455 20.32 18.14 -17.04
C ILE A 455 19.48 19.19 -16.32
N GLN A 456 18.82 20.11 -17.03
CA GLN A 456 17.95 21.12 -16.43
C GLN A 456 16.76 20.48 -15.70
N ASP A 457 16.13 19.47 -16.30
CA ASP A 457 15.02 18.75 -15.68
C ASP A 457 15.44 18.02 -14.40
N TRP A 458 16.61 17.37 -14.42
CA TRP A 458 17.14 16.68 -13.23
C TRP A 458 17.65 17.63 -12.16
N LEU A 459 18.22 18.78 -12.51
CA LEU A 459 18.55 19.83 -11.55
C LEU A 459 17.30 20.34 -10.82
N LYS A 460 16.21 20.58 -11.57
CA LYS A 460 14.93 20.99 -10.99
C LYS A 460 14.35 19.93 -10.05
N GLN A 461 14.41 18.66 -10.44
CA GLN A 461 13.96 17.54 -9.60
C GLN A 461 14.81 17.40 -8.33
N ALA A 462 16.14 17.48 -8.44
CA ALA A 462 17.03 17.42 -7.29
C ALA A 462 16.77 18.57 -6.29
N GLU A 463 16.54 19.78 -6.79
CA GLU A 463 16.28 20.95 -5.95
C GLU A 463 14.90 20.86 -5.25
N SER A 464 13.88 20.35 -5.95
CA SER A 464 12.57 20.04 -5.34
C SER A 464 12.70 19.01 -4.21
N ILE A 465 13.49 17.95 -4.42
CA ILE A 465 13.72 16.92 -3.40
C ILE A 465 14.44 17.49 -2.17
N LYS A 466 15.46 18.36 -2.35
CA LYS A 466 16.14 19.03 -1.23
C LYS A 466 15.16 19.86 -0.41
N ALA A 467 14.28 20.62 -1.07
CA ALA A 467 13.27 21.43 -0.40
C ALA A 467 12.29 20.56 0.41
N LEU A 468 11.88 19.41 -0.16
CA LEU A 468 10.98 18.45 0.49
C LEU A 468 11.65 17.78 1.71
N LEU A 469 12.91 17.33 1.57
CA LEU A 469 13.69 16.75 2.68
C LEU A 469 13.94 17.77 3.80
N SER A 470 14.18 19.04 3.46
CA SER A 470 14.33 20.10 4.47
C SER A 470 13.03 20.35 5.23
N TYR A 471 11.88 20.30 4.55
CA TYR A 471 10.57 20.43 5.18
C TYR A 471 10.27 19.25 6.11
N MET A 472 10.56 18.02 5.67
CA MET A 472 10.40 16.82 6.49
C MET A 472 11.27 16.85 7.76
N LYS A 473 12.47 17.47 7.70
CA LYS A 473 13.34 17.66 8.87
C LYS A 473 12.81 18.72 9.84
N MET A 474 12.20 19.80 9.34
CA MET A 474 11.63 20.85 10.19
C MET A 474 10.38 20.39 10.96
N ASN A 475 9.57 19.51 10.36
CA ASN A 475 8.38 18.94 11.01
C ASN A 475 8.69 17.79 12.00
N GLN A 476 9.95 17.40 12.17
CA GLN A 476 10.38 16.41 13.16
C GLN A 476 10.98 17.03 14.43
N SER A 477 11.01 18.36 14.54
CA SER A 477 11.43 19.08 15.74
C SER A 477 10.23 19.25 16.69
N PRO A 478 10.31 18.87 17.98
CA PRO A 478 9.27 19.21 18.94
C PRO A 478 9.19 20.74 19.12
N PRO A 479 8.03 21.30 19.47
CA PRO A 479 7.93 22.73 19.75
C PRO A 479 8.85 23.07 20.93
N GLU A 480 9.75 24.03 20.73
CA GLU A 480 10.54 24.61 21.82
C GLU A 480 9.58 25.12 22.90
N SER A 481 9.80 24.64 24.12
CA SER A 481 9.07 25.03 25.31
C SER A 481 9.10 26.55 25.46
N ILE A 482 7.93 27.18 25.43
CA ILE A 482 7.73 28.52 25.97
C ILE A 482 8.05 28.41 27.46
N ALA A 483 9.26 28.81 27.83
CA ALA A 483 9.67 28.94 29.21
C ALA A 483 8.76 30.00 29.87
N GLU A 484 8.00 29.56 30.86
CA GLU A 484 7.24 30.42 31.77
C GLU A 484 8.21 31.39 32.46
N ASN A 485 8.26 32.63 31.96
CA ASN A 485 8.79 33.75 32.70
C ASN A 485 7.69 34.24 33.65
N LYS A 486 7.63 33.67 34.86
CA LYS A 486 6.94 34.28 35.99
C LYS A 486 7.93 34.64 37.09
N GLU A 487 7.94 35.95 37.35
CA GLU A 487 8.19 36.60 38.64
C GLU A 487 9.63 36.65 39.17
N ALA A 488 10.26 37.81 38.94
CA ALA A 488 10.83 38.62 40.03
C ALA A 488 11.02 40.08 39.61
N CYS A 489 10.77 40.99 40.57
CA CYS A 489 11.03 42.43 40.63
C CYS A 489 9.98 43.37 40.00
N CYS A 490 9.45 44.41 40.64
CA CYS A 490 9.31 44.86 42.03
C CYS A 490 8.73 46.30 41.96
N ILE A 491 7.84 46.64 42.89
CA ILE A 491 7.73 47.97 43.53
C ILE A 491 7.27 49.17 42.65
N GLN A 492 5.99 49.56 42.73
CA GLN A 492 5.48 50.71 43.53
C GLN A 492 3.96 50.85 43.39
#